data_AF-A0A1T1C7R3-F1
#
_entry.id   AF-A0A1T1C7R3-F1
#
_cell.length_a   1.000
_cell.length_b   1.000
_cell.length_c   1.000
_cell.angle_alpha   90.00
_cell.angle_beta   90.00
_cell.angle_gamma   90.00
#
_symmetry.space_group_name_H-M   'P 1'
#
loop_
_entity.id
_entity.type
_entity.pdbx_description
1 polymer ?
#
loop_
_entity_poly.entity_id
_entity_poly.type
_entity_poly.pdbx_seq_one_letter_code
_entity_poly.pdbx_strand_id
1 'polypeptide(L)'
;MKRLQLPDREIACGIIWLVLIVIPLIFSPELLDLKIKPESLRGLGLYLLGAGIAPLGLYLTHSRTKSLRIQTDTEKIKNVTDAFAKSVELLGNKSAAARQGGIYALDKIVQDNPEKYHITVIKIMASYIRKESKEDYDKFRSNVRSNFI
;
A
#
# COMPACT_ATOMS: atom_id res chain seq x y z
N MET A 1 -19.45 8.46 15.49
CA MET A 1 -18.40 9.48 15.74
C MET A 1 -17.40 9.48 14.58
N LYS A 2 -17.70 10.24 13.50
CA LYS A 2 -16.83 10.36 12.33
C LYS A 2 -15.90 11.55 12.60
N ARG A 3 -14.61 11.31 12.82
CA ARG A 3 -13.65 12.39 13.08
C ARG A 3 -13.60 13.30 11.85
N LEU A 4 -13.89 14.59 12.02
CA LEU A 4 -13.58 15.62 11.05
C LEU A 4 -12.09 15.51 10.73
N GLN A 5 -11.78 14.97 9.56
CA GLN A 5 -10.45 15.04 8.97
C GLN A 5 -10.22 16.51 8.63
N LEU A 6 -9.51 17.23 9.51
CA LEU A 6 -8.99 18.55 9.16
C LEU A 6 -8.08 18.38 7.95
N PRO A 7 -8.17 19.28 6.95
CA PRO A 7 -7.33 19.22 5.76
C PRO A 7 -5.86 19.26 6.19
N ASP A 8 -5.08 18.32 5.66
CA ASP A 8 -3.64 18.21 5.91
C ASP A 8 -2.97 19.59 5.80
N ARG A 9 -2.08 19.90 6.74
CA ARG A 9 -1.43 21.22 6.88
C ARG A 9 -0.76 21.70 5.58
N GLU A 10 -0.35 20.77 4.74
CA GLU A 10 0.20 20.99 3.40
C GLU A 10 -0.81 21.66 2.44
N ILE A 11 -2.09 21.27 2.49
CA ILE A 11 -3.16 21.83 1.65
C ILE A 11 -3.51 23.24 2.13
N ALA A 12 -3.54 23.45 3.44
CA ALA A 12 -3.75 24.77 4.01
C ALA A 12 -2.64 25.74 3.61
N CYS A 13 -1.36 25.33 3.67
CA CYS A 13 -0.23 26.13 3.19
C CYS A 13 -0.33 26.46 1.69
N GLY A 14 -0.76 25.50 0.87
CA GLY A 14 -0.96 25.72 -0.58
C GLY A 14 -2.07 26.73 -0.88
N ILE A 15 -3.20 26.63 -0.19
CA ILE A 15 -4.31 27.58 -0.33
C ILE A 15 -3.90 28.96 0.19
N ILE A 16 -3.22 29.03 1.34
CA ILE A 16 -2.72 30.30 1.90
C ILE A 16 -1.74 30.96 0.94
N TRP A 17 -0.83 30.21 0.32
CA TRP A 17 0.13 30.74 -0.66
C TRP A 17 -0.55 31.24 -1.93
N LEU A 18 -1.53 30.49 -2.45
CA LEU A 18 -2.33 30.89 -3.62
C LEU A 18 -3.12 32.17 -3.33
N VAL A 19 -3.74 32.24 -2.15
CA VAL A 19 -4.49 33.41 -1.68
C VAL A 19 -3.56 34.63 -1.48
N LEU A 20 -2.33 34.43 -0.97
CA LEU A 20 -1.32 35.49 -0.81
C LEU A 20 -0.84 36.06 -2.16
N ILE A 21 -0.91 35.29 -3.25
CA ILE A 21 -0.60 35.77 -4.61
C ILE A 21 -1.80 36.47 -5.25
N VAL A 22 -3.01 35.97 -5.03
CA VAL A 22 -4.22 36.47 -5.72
C VAL A 22 -4.79 37.73 -5.04
N ILE A 23 -4.69 37.86 -3.71
CA ILE A 23 -5.22 39.03 -2.99
C ILE A 23 -4.53 40.35 -3.37
N PRO A 24 -3.19 40.44 -3.45
CA PRO A 24 -2.51 41.67 -3.87
C PRO A 24 -2.87 42.09 -5.31
N LEU A 25 -3.22 41.10 -6.15
CA LEU A 25 -3.59 41.28 -7.55
C LEU A 25 -4.99 41.90 -7.73
N ILE A 26 -5.88 41.73 -6.74
CA ILE A 26 -7.24 42.29 -6.74
C ILE A 26 -7.24 43.74 -6.20
N PHE A 27 -6.38 44.03 -5.22
CA PHE A 27 -6.41 45.32 -4.49
C PHE A 27 -5.59 46.44 -5.16
N SER A 28 -4.66 46.11 -6.07
CA SER A 28 -3.85 47.09 -6.79
C SER A 28 -4.21 47.12 -8.28
N PRO A 29 -5.10 48.00 -8.76
CA PRO A 29 -5.34 48.15 -10.21
C PRO A 29 -4.14 48.76 -10.96
N GLU A 30 -3.10 49.22 -10.25
CA GLU A 30 -1.94 49.94 -10.80
C GLU A 30 -0.87 49.03 -11.44
N LEU A 31 -0.87 47.71 -11.17
CA LEU A 31 -0.04 46.74 -11.90
C LEU A 31 -0.67 46.32 -13.24
N LEU A 32 -1.92 46.71 -13.50
CA LEU A 32 -2.67 46.42 -14.72
C LEU A 32 -2.52 47.51 -15.79
N ASP A 33 -1.71 48.55 -15.54
CA ASP A 33 -1.38 49.55 -16.56
C ASP A 33 -0.13 49.19 -17.37
N LEU A 34 0.15 47.88 -17.49
CA LEU A 34 0.95 47.36 -18.59
C LEU A 34 0.12 47.40 -19.88
N LYS A 35 -0.08 48.65 -20.34
CA LYS A 35 -0.54 49.10 -21.66
C LYS A 35 -0.88 47.96 -22.62
N ILE A 36 -2.15 47.54 -22.57
CA ILE A 36 -2.75 46.58 -23.49
C ILE A 36 -2.71 47.20 -24.90
N LYS A 37 -1.61 46.97 -25.62
CA LYS A 37 -1.44 47.29 -27.04
C LYS A 37 -1.69 46.02 -27.85
N PRO A 38 -2.53 46.08 -28.90
CA PRO A 38 -2.99 44.91 -29.65
C PRO A 38 -1.89 44.13 -30.40
N GLU A 39 -0.69 44.69 -30.51
CA GLU A 39 0.51 44.04 -31.09
C GLU A 39 1.04 42.89 -30.20
N SER A 40 0.75 42.93 -28.89
CA SER A 40 1.38 42.08 -27.87
C SER A 40 0.52 40.88 -27.47
N LEU A 41 -0.62 40.67 -28.13
CA LEU A 41 -1.51 39.51 -27.93
C LEU A 41 -0.77 38.17 -28.05
N ARG A 42 0.27 38.10 -28.88
CA ARG A 42 1.10 36.90 -29.05
C ARG A 42 1.94 36.57 -27.81
N GLY A 43 2.42 37.58 -27.09
CA GLY A 43 3.23 37.40 -25.87
C GLY A 43 2.38 37.20 -24.62
N LEU A 44 1.30 37.99 -24.49
CA LEU A 44 0.34 37.87 -23.39
C LEU A 44 -0.47 36.58 -23.45
N GLY A 45 -0.89 36.15 -24.65
CA GLY A 45 -1.56 34.87 -24.83
C GLY A 45 -0.68 33.69 -24.42
N LEU A 46 0.63 33.75 -24.71
CA LEU A 46 1.59 32.71 -24.35
C LEU A 46 1.86 32.67 -22.83
N TYR A 47 1.91 33.83 -22.17
CA TYR A 47 2.14 33.91 -20.74
C TYR A 47 0.91 33.50 -19.92
N LEU A 48 -0.30 33.85 -20.36
CA LEU A 48 -1.56 33.40 -19.74
C LEU A 48 -1.82 31.91 -19.98
N LEU A 49 -1.51 31.38 -21.17
CA LEU A 49 -1.58 29.94 -21.44
C LEU A 49 -0.55 29.16 -20.61
N GLY A 50 0.70 29.65 -20.52
CA GLY A 50 1.76 29.00 -19.76
C GLY A 50 1.54 29.00 -18.24
N ALA A 51 1.14 30.14 -17.68
CA ALA A 51 0.92 30.29 -16.24
C ALA A 51 -0.31 29.53 -15.73
N GLY A 52 -1.32 29.28 -16.57
CA GLY A 52 -2.48 28.46 -16.22
C GLY A 52 -2.24 26.96 -16.40
N ILE A 53 -1.67 26.56 -17.54
CA ILE A 53 -1.54 25.14 -17.92
C ILE A 53 -0.44 24.44 -17.12
N ALA A 54 0.67 25.10 -16.78
CA ALA A 54 1.77 24.48 -16.04
C ALA A 54 1.37 24.01 -14.61
N PRO A 55 0.73 24.84 -13.76
CA PRO A 55 0.27 24.39 -12.45
C PRO A 55 -0.91 23.42 -12.55
N LEU A 56 -1.82 23.56 -13.54
CA LEU A 56 -2.86 22.55 -13.78
C LEU A 56 -2.28 21.21 -14.25
N GLY A 57 -1.24 21.22 -15.08
CA GLY A 57 -0.53 20.03 -15.54
C GLY A 57 0.22 19.35 -14.41
N LEU A 58 0.85 20.13 -13.52
CA LEU A 58 1.55 19.63 -12.33
C LEU A 58 0.56 19.16 -11.25
N TYR A 59 -0.57 19.84 -11.06
CA TYR A 59 -1.68 19.45 -10.18
C TYR A 59 -2.35 18.16 -10.66
N LEU A 60 -2.63 18.05 -11.97
CA LEU A 60 -3.19 16.83 -12.57
C LEU A 60 -2.17 15.69 -12.60
N THR A 61 -0.88 15.98 -12.78
CA THR A 61 0.20 14.97 -12.71
C THR A 61 0.38 14.43 -11.30
N HIS A 62 0.36 15.31 -10.30
CA HIS A 62 0.46 14.88 -8.92
C HIS A 62 -0.78 14.08 -8.49
N SER A 63 -1.96 14.48 -8.97
CA SER A 63 -3.22 13.74 -8.78
C SER A 63 -3.24 12.38 -9.50
N ARG A 64 -2.37 12.16 -10.49
CA ARG A 64 -2.29 10.91 -11.27
C ARG A 64 -1.30 9.88 -10.73
N THR A 65 -0.67 10.13 -9.58
CA THR A 65 0.11 9.07 -8.87
C THR A 65 -0.74 8.24 -7.91
N LYS A 66 -2.07 8.15 -8.16
CA LYS A 66 -2.94 7.15 -7.52
C LYS A 66 -3.85 6.39 -8.51
N SER A 67 -3.66 6.57 -9.81
CA SER A 67 -4.49 5.97 -10.88
C SER A 67 -3.76 4.90 -11.71
N LEU A 68 -2.79 4.21 -11.10
CA LEU A 68 -2.27 2.89 -11.50
C LEU A 68 -2.54 1.85 -10.40
N ARG A 69 -3.63 2.02 -9.65
CA ARG A 69 -4.12 1.09 -8.62
C ARG A 69 -5.59 0.72 -8.82
N ILE A 70 -6.08 0.79 -10.05
CA ILE A 70 -7.45 0.38 -10.44
C ILE A 70 -7.39 -0.62 -11.60
N GLN A 71 -6.42 -1.55 -11.54
CA GLN A 71 -6.41 -2.80 -12.29
C GLN A 71 -5.94 -3.98 -11.41
N THR A 72 -6.08 -3.87 -10.09
CA THR A 72 -5.42 -4.75 -9.12
C THR A 72 -6.33 -5.25 -8.00
N ASP A 73 -7.62 -5.46 -8.27
CA ASP A 73 -8.45 -6.27 -7.37
C ASP A 73 -8.24 -7.78 -7.61
N THR A 74 -7.73 -8.18 -8.78
CA THR A 74 -7.31 -9.57 -9.06
C THR A 74 -5.89 -9.87 -8.56
N GLU A 75 -5.01 -8.87 -8.46
CA GLU A 75 -3.61 -9.07 -8.05
C GLU A 75 -3.43 -9.19 -6.53
N LYS A 76 -4.25 -8.50 -5.71
CA LYS A 76 -4.17 -8.63 -4.25
C LYS A 76 -4.49 -10.05 -3.77
N ILE A 77 -5.42 -10.74 -4.44
CA ILE A 77 -5.79 -12.12 -4.10
C ILE A 77 -4.66 -13.10 -4.47
N LYS A 78 -3.97 -12.87 -5.59
CA LYS A 78 -2.78 -13.68 -5.97
C LYS A 78 -1.66 -13.56 -4.95
N ASN A 79 -1.33 -12.35 -4.51
CA ASN A 79 -0.25 -12.12 -3.56
C ASN A 79 -0.44 -12.86 -2.22
N VAL A 80 -1.67 -12.91 -1.70
CA VAL A 80 -1.96 -13.63 -0.45
C VAL A 80 -1.90 -15.15 -0.65
N THR A 81 -2.33 -15.64 -1.81
CA THR A 81 -2.30 -17.07 -2.12
C THR A 81 -0.86 -17.57 -2.32
N ASP A 82 -0.02 -16.79 -2.99
CA ASP A 82 1.39 -17.09 -3.19
C ASP A 82 2.18 -17.02 -1.87
N ALA A 83 1.88 -16.01 -1.03
CA ALA A 83 2.46 -15.92 0.31
C ALA A 83 2.04 -17.11 1.19
N PHE A 84 0.80 -17.55 1.07
CA PHE A 84 0.28 -18.72 1.77
C PHE A 84 0.98 -20.01 1.32
N ALA A 85 1.09 -20.25 0.01
CA ALA A 85 1.78 -21.40 -0.55
C ALA A 85 3.25 -21.46 -0.08
N LYS A 86 3.95 -20.32 -0.12
CA LYS A 86 5.33 -20.20 0.36
C LYS A 86 5.46 -20.48 1.86
N SER A 87 4.49 -20.05 2.67
CA SER A 87 4.49 -20.30 4.11
C SER A 87 4.30 -21.79 4.44
N VAL A 88 3.46 -22.50 3.67
CA VAL A 88 3.27 -23.95 3.79
C VAL A 88 4.54 -24.71 3.38
N GLU A 89 5.24 -24.26 2.34
CA GLU A 89 6.52 -24.83 1.92
C GLU A 89 7.59 -24.69 3.01
N LEU A 90 7.69 -23.51 3.63
CA LEU A 90 8.60 -23.27 4.76
C LEU A 90 8.31 -24.16 5.96
N LEU A 91 7.05 -24.50 6.20
CA LEU A 91 6.61 -25.44 7.25
C LEU A 91 7.08 -26.88 7.01
N GLY A 92 7.21 -27.29 5.75
CA GLY A 92 7.74 -28.61 5.38
C GLY A 92 9.27 -28.72 5.45
N ASN A 93 9.99 -27.64 5.75
CA ASN A 93 11.44 -27.63 5.80
C ASN A 93 11.97 -28.31 7.09
N LYS A 94 13.12 -28.99 6.97
CA LYS A 94 13.81 -29.64 8.09
C LYS A 94 14.37 -28.63 9.11
N SER A 95 14.61 -27.38 8.70
CA SER A 95 15.11 -26.32 9.58
C SER A 95 14.03 -25.76 10.51
N ALA A 96 14.29 -25.78 11.83
CA ALA A 96 13.39 -25.23 12.83
C ALA A 96 13.08 -23.73 12.62
N ALA A 97 14.08 -22.95 12.18
CA ALA A 97 13.90 -21.51 11.91
C ALA A 97 12.97 -21.26 10.73
N ALA A 98 13.06 -22.08 9.67
CA ALA A 98 12.17 -21.97 8.51
C ALA A 98 10.71 -22.30 8.90
N ARG A 99 10.52 -23.34 9.72
CA ARG A 99 9.19 -23.70 10.24
C ARG A 99 8.57 -22.59 11.08
N GLN A 100 9.34 -21.98 11.97
CA GLN A 100 8.87 -20.88 12.80
C GLN A 100 8.52 -19.64 11.96
N GLY A 101 9.31 -19.35 10.91
CA GLY A 101 8.98 -18.31 9.93
C GLY A 101 7.69 -18.59 9.17
N GLY A 102 7.45 -19.84 8.76
CA GLY A 102 6.20 -20.26 8.10
C GLY A 102 4.98 -20.12 9.02
N ILE A 103 5.09 -20.51 10.30
CA ILE A 103 4.04 -20.36 11.30
C ILE A 103 3.68 -18.87 11.50
N TYR A 104 4.68 -18.01 11.66
CA TYR A 104 4.46 -16.57 11.85
C TYR A 104 3.84 -15.92 10.60
N ALA A 105 4.27 -16.31 9.40
CA ALA A 105 3.70 -15.80 8.16
C ALA A 105 2.22 -16.20 8.01
N LEU A 106 1.87 -17.44 8.36
CA LEU A 106 0.47 -17.90 8.37
C LEU A 106 -0.37 -17.13 9.39
N ASP A 107 0.14 -16.91 10.61
CA ASP A 107 -0.55 -16.12 11.62
C ASP A 107 -0.82 -14.69 11.15
N LYS A 108 0.16 -14.05 10.50
CA LYS A 108 -0.01 -12.73 9.92
C LYS A 108 -1.08 -12.68 8.83
N ILE A 109 -1.15 -13.69 7.96
CA ILE A 109 -2.21 -13.81 6.94
C ILE A 109 -3.60 -13.91 7.59
N VAL A 110 -3.73 -14.62 8.72
CA VAL A 110 -4.98 -14.69 9.48
C VAL A 110 -5.34 -13.33 10.07
N GLN A 111 -4.37 -12.61 10.65
CA GLN A 111 -4.60 -11.29 11.22
C GLN A 111 -5.09 -10.28 10.18
N ASP A 112 -4.55 -10.34 8.95
CA ASP A 112 -4.93 -9.43 7.88
C ASP A 112 -6.36 -9.68 7.37
N ASN A 113 -6.83 -10.95 7.34
CA ASN A 113 -8.15 -11.33 6.83
C ASN A 113 -8.75 -12.52 7.61
N PRO A 114 -9.26 -12.28 8.85
CA PRO A 114 -9.65 -13.36 9.75
C PRO A 114 -10.86 -14.16 9.23
N GLU A 115 -11.85 -13.51 8.62
CA GLU A 115 -13.06 -14.18 8.13
C GLU A 115 -12.75 -15.26 7.08
N LYS A 116 -11.79 -15.00 6.19
CA LYS A 116 -11.53 -15.83 5.01
C LYS A 116 -10.50 -16.93 5.25
N TYR A 117 -9.43 -16.66 6.00
CA TYR A 117 -8.27 -17.56 6.09
C TYR A 117 -8.16 -18.33 7.41
N HIS A 118 -8.88 -17.94 8.46
CA HIS A 118 -8.75 -18.52 9.79
C HIS A 118 -8.96 -20.05 9.81
N ILE A 119 -10.06 -20.54 9.23
CA ILE A 119 -10.37 -21.99 9.23
C ILE A 119 -9.32 -22.77 8.44
N THR A 120 -8.88 -22.26 7.30
CA THR A 120 -7.92 -22.93 6.42
C THR A 120 -6.54 -23.03 7.07
N VAL A 121 -6.05 -21.95 7.66
CA VAL A 121 -4.76 -21.91 8.36
C VAL A 121 -4.73 -22.91 9.53
N ILE A 122 -5.80 -22.93 10.34
CA ILE A 122 -5.91 -23.87 11.47
C ILE A 122 -5.87 -25.32 11.00
N LYS A 123 -6.60 -25.68 9.94
CA LYS A 123 -6.59 -27.06 9.41
C LYS A 123 -5.19 -27.49 8.97
N ILE A 124 -4.44 -26.61 8.33
CA ILE A 124 -3.07 -26.90 7.89
C ILE A 124 -2.15 -27.06 9.10
N MET A 125 -2.18 -26.13 10.07
CA MET A 125 -1.38 -26.25 11.29
C MET A 125 -1.70 -27.53 12.06
N ALA A 126 -2.98 -27.87 12.21
CA ALA A 126 -3.40 -29.10 12.87
C ALA A 126 -2.92 -30.36 12.15
N SER A 127 -2.99 -30.37 10.81
CA SER A 127 -2.46 -31.47 10.00
C SER A 127 -0.94 -31.60 10.15
N TYR A 128 -0.22 -30.48 10.19
CA TYR A 128 1.23 -30.45 10.36
C TYR A 128 1.64 -31.00 11.73
N ILE A 129 1.05 -30.49 12.82
CA ILE A 129 1.31 -30.95 14.19
C ILE A 129 1.02 -32.45 14.32
N ARG A 130 -0.09 -32.94 13.74
CA ARG A 130 -0.45 -34.36 13.77
C ARG A 130 0.60 -35.23 13.08
N LYS A 131 1.16 -34.76 11.96
CA LYS A 131 2.20 -35.50 11.23
C LYS A 131 3.50 -35.57 12.02
N GLU A 132 4.00 -34.43 12.49
CA GLU A 132 5.24 -34.37 13.29
C GLU A 132 5.12 -35.18 14.58
N SER A 133 3.99 -35.04 15.29
CA SER A 133 3.74 -35.82 16.52
C SER A 133 3.76 -37.33 16.26
N LYS A 134 3.24 -37.79 15.11
CA LYS A 134 3.30 -39.21 14.74
C LYS A 134 4.72 -39.65 14.43
N GLU A 135 5.48 -38.86 13.67
CA GLU A 135 6.87 -39.18 13.35
C GLU A 135 7.76 -39.27 14.60
N ASP A 136 7.58 -38.34 15.54
CA ASP A 136 8.30 -38.36 16.81
C ASP A 136 7.92 -39.57 17.68
N TYR A 137 6.64 -39.93 17.72
CA TYR A 137 6.19 -41.13 18.41
C TYR A 137 6.78 -42.41 17.81
N ASP A 138 6.80 -42.52 16.48
CA ASP A 138 7.33 -43.69 15.78
C ASP A 138 8.85 -43.83 16.01
N LYS A 139 9.61 -42.72 15.98
CA LYS A 139 11.04 -42.69 16.32
C LYS A 139 11.30 -43.09 17.77
N PHE A 140 10.50 -42.58 18.70
CA PHE A 140 10.60 -42.94 20.10
C PHE A 140 10.38 -44.45 20.29
N ARG A 141 9.32 -44.99 19.68
CA ARG A 141 8.99 -46.42 19.74
C ARG A 141 10.08 -47.30 19.14
N SER A 142 10.68 -46.92 18.01
CA SER A 142 11.76 -47.67 17.39
C SER A 142 13.03 -47.66 18.25
N ASN A 143 13.37 -46.52 18.85
CA ASN A 143 14.54 -46.39 19.72
C ASN A 143 14.38 -47.24 20.99
N VAL A 144 13.21 -47.18 21.63
CA VAL A 144 12.88 -48.05 22.78
C VAL A 144 13.02 -49.52 22.37
N ARG A 145 12.42 -49.94 21.25
CA ARG A 145 12.52 -51.34 20.80
C ARG A 145 13.94 -51.78 20.48
N SER A 146 14.79 -50.90 19.94
CA SER A 146 16.20 -51.20 19.66
C SER A 146 17.06 -51.35 20.92
N ASN A 147 16.68 -50.76 22.05
CA ASN A 147 17.43 -50.87 23.30
C ASN A 147 17.10 -52.14 24.09
N PHE A 148 16.03 -52.85 23.73
CA PHE A 148 15.58 -54.08 24.39
C PHE A 148 15.86 -55.36 23.58
N ILE A 149 16.50 -55.24 22.40
CA ILE A 149 16.95 -56.35 21.54
C ILE A 149 18.47 -56.30 21.48
#